data_AF-A0A7S1EDN1-F1
#
_entry.id   AF-A0A7S1EDN1-F1
#
_cell.length_a   1.000
_cell.length_b   1.000
_cell.length_c   1.000
_cell.angle_alpha   90.00
_cell.angle_beta   90.00
_cell.angle_gamma   90.00
#
_symmetry.space_group_name_H-M   'P 1'
#
loop_
_entity.id
_entity.type
_entity.pdbx_description
1 polymer ?
#
loop_
_entity_poly.entity_id
_entity_poly.type
_entity_poly.pdbx_seq_one_letter_code
_entity_poly.pdbx_strand_id
1 'polypeptide(L)'
;MRFTPWATRLVLTLSVTATAFLTGCGSGSGSNSTQVRLLNATRSYPALDLTVNDKTINSKVAYATAGTYGGVDTSSTASKVLTSDVGTSVSATTPTLNGGSNYTYITYGFAGAIRTTLLQENQAAPDANKASL
;
A
#
# COMPACT_ATOMS: atom_id res chain seq x y z
N MET A 1 69.09 33.19 -16.38
CA MET A 1 68.11 33.59 -15.35
C MET A 1 68.02 32.45 -14.36
N ARG A 2 68.32 32.73 -13.08
CA ARG A 2 68.35 31.78 -11.95
C ARG A 2 66.97 31.78 -11.30
N PHE A 3 66.39 30.62 -10.99
CA PHE A 3 65.60 30.37 -9.76
C PHE A 3 65.59 28.85 -9.46
N THR A 4 65.67 28.55 -8.17
CA THR A 4 66.16 27.34 -7.48
C THR A 4 65.16 26.18 -7.34
N PRO A 5 65.64 24.94 -7.08
CA PRO A 5 64.84 23.82 -6.62
C PRO A 5 64.74 23.81 -5.08
N TRP A 6 63.54 23.68 -4.51
CA TRP A 6 63.38 23.46 -3.07
C TRP A 6 62.13 22.61 -2.76
N ALA A 7 62.41 21.45 -2.16
CA ALA A 7 61.60 20.60 -1.29
C ALA A 7 60.16 20.21 -1.69
N THR A 8 60.06 18.98 -2.18
CA THR A 8 59.47 17.86 -1.41
C THR A 8 58.60 18.25 -0.22
N ARG A 9 57.27 18.23 -0.37
CA ARG A 9 56.34 17.84 0.70
C ARG A 9 55.21 16.98 0.17
N LEU A 10 55.46 15.69 0.34
CA LEU A 10 54.54 14.57 0.33
C LEU A 10 53.51 14.76 1.46
N VAL A 11 52.25 15.07 1.13
CA VAL A 11 51.11 14.81 2.03
C VAL A 11 49.94 14.28 1.20
N LEU A 12 49.91 12.96 1.17
CA LEU A 12 48.77 12.06 1.14
C LEU A 12 47.52 12.64 1.85
N THR A 13 46.45 12.96 1.12
CA THR A 13 45.07 12.93 1.64
C THR A 13 44.10 12.46 0.55
N LEU A 14 44.16 11.16 0.33
CA LEU A 14 43.05 10.31 -0.07
C LEU A 14 41.83 10.62 0.82
N SER A 15 40.67 10.88 0.21
CA SER A 15 39.32 10.41 0.62
C SER A 15 38.23 11.44 0.25
N VAL A 16 37.79 11.38 -1.00
CA VAL A 16 36.46 11.86 -1.38
C VAL A 16 35.45 10.92 -0.75
N THR A 17 34.76 11.35 0.31
CA THR A 17 33.55 10.66 0.79
C THR A 17 32.46 11.70 0.98
N ALA A 18 31.59 11.79 -0.02
CA ALA A 18 30.37 12.57 0.05
C ALA A 18 29.46 11.96 1.14
N THR A 19 29.35 12.63 2.29
CA THR A 19 28.29 12.35 3.25
C THR A 19 26.97 12.84 2.65
N ALA A 20 26.29 11.92 1.96
CA ALA A 20 24.91 12.12 1.56
C ALA A 20 24.08 12.40 2.82
N PHE A 21 23.49 13.58 2.87
CA PHE A 21 22.43 13.90 3.81
C PHE A 21 21.30 12.89 3.60
N LEU A 22 21.11 11.98 4.56
CA LEU A 22 19.92 11.15 4.62
C LEU A 22 18.76 11.97 5.22
N THR A 23 18.42 13.09 4.57
CA THR A 23 17.16 13.80 4.78
C THR A 23 16.08 13.05 4.02
N GLY A 24 15.63 11.96 4.62
CA GLY A 24 14.43 11.22 4.24
C GLY A 24 13.43 11.20 5.39
N CYS A 25 13.28 12.32 6.11
CA CYS A 25 12.10 12.51 6.96
C CYS A 25 10.91 12.60 5.99
N GLY A 26 10.10 11.56 5.93
CA GLY A 26 8.91 11.52 5.09
C GLY A 26 7.96 12.66 5.46
N SER A 27 8.10 13.78 4.75
CA SER A 27 7.19 14.90 4.83
C SER A 27 5.88 14.46 4.20
N GLY A 28 4.94 14.06 5.07
CA GLY A 28 3.57 13.74 4.69
C GLY A 28 2.85 14.99 4.19
N SER A 29 3.03 15.32 2.91
CA SER A 29 2.00 16.01 2.15
C SER A 29 0.83 15.05 2.07
N GLY A 30 -0.34 15.43 2.59
CA GLY A 30 -1.54 14.60 2.58
C GLY A 30 -1.76 14.03 1.19
N SER A 31 -1.53 12.72 1.04
CA SER A 31 -1.71 12.07 -0.24
C SER A 31 -3.21 11.94 -0.46
N ASN A 32 -3.73 12.47 -1.56
CA ASN A 32 -5.13 12.26 -1.93
C ASN A 32 -5.39 10.83 -2.40
N SER A 33 -4.39 9.96 -2.37
CA SER A 33 -4.50 8.56 -2.75
C SER A 33 -4.17 7.62 -1.59
N THR A 34 -4.84 6.48 -1.60
CA THR A 34 -4.64 5.35 -0.69
C THR A 34 -4.66 4.06 -1.50
N GLN A 35 -4.27 2.94 -0.87
CA GLN A 35 -4.30 1.62 -1.46
C GLN A 35 -5.38 0.78 -0.80
N VAL A 36 -6.16 0.06 -1.59
CA VAL A 36 -7.21 -0.85 -1.12
C VAL A 36 -7.04 -2.22 -1.76
N ARG A 37 -7.38 -3.27 -1.03
CA ARG A 37 -7.50 -4.63 -1.55
C ARG A 37 -8.69 -5.37 -0.95
N LEU A 38 -9.13 -6.42 -1.61
CA LEU A 38 -10.16 -7.35 -1.12
C LEU A 38 -9.53 -8.63 -0.56
N LEU A 39 -10.00 -9.08 0.60
CA LEU A 39 -9.80 -10.42 1.14
C LEU A 39 -11.15 -11.15 1.13
N ASN A 40 -11.25 -12.23 0.36
CA ASN A 40 -12.42 -13.07 0.35
C ASN A 40 -12.31 -14.17 1.43
N ALA A 41 -12.95 -13.95 2.57
CA ALA A 41 -13.04 -14.88 3.68
C ALA A 41 -14.39 -15.62 3.76
N THR A 42 -15.23 -15.57 2.72
CA THR A 42 -16.49 -16.31 2.64
C THR A 42 -16.41 -17.47 1.65
N ARG A 43 -16.94 -18.64 2.04
CA ARG A 43 -17.11 -19.79 1.12
C ARG A 43 -18.39 -19.72 0.30
N SER A 44 -19.27 -18.76 0.58
CA SER A 44 -20.58 -18.69 -0.07
C SER A 44 -20.51 -18.22 -1.52
N TYR A 45 -19.42 -17.59 -1.92
CA TYR A 45 -19.18 -17.18 -3.30
C TYR A 45 -17.80 -17.68 -3.74
N PRO A 46 -17.70 -18.29 -4.94
CA PRO A 46 -16.43 -18.86 -5.42
C PRO A 46 -15.38 -17.77 -5.63
N ALA A 47 -15.81 -16.60 -6.10
CA ALA A 47 -14.98 -15.42 -6.27
C ALA A 47 -15.79 -14.14 -6.05
N LEU A 48 -15.09 -13.09 -5.59
CA LEU A 48 -15.65 -11.77 -5.37
C LEU A 48 -14.79 -10.69 -6.06
N ASP A 49 -15.46 -9.61 -6.42
CA ASP A 49 -14.86 -8.40 -6.99
C ASP A 49 -14.99 -7.25 -5.99
N LEU A 50 -14.04 -6.31 -6.03
CA LEU A 50 -14.11 -5.05 -5.30
C LEU A 50 -14.10 -3.89 -6.29
N THR A 51 -15.10 -3.04 -6.18
CA THR A 51 -15.14 -1.76 -6.89
C THR A 51 -15.17 -0.61 -5.91
N VAL A 52 -14.50 0.49 -6.23
CA VAL A 52 -14.56 1.75 -5.48
C VAL A 52 -14.90 2.87 -6.46
N ASN A 53 -16.00 3.59 -6.24
CA ASN A 53 -16.58 4.54 -7.20
C ASN A 53 -16.69 3.95 -8.62
N ASP A 54 -17.22 2.72 -8.71
CA ASP A 54 -17.40 1.94 -9.95
C ASP A 54 -16.10 1.60 -10.72
N LYS A 55 -14.92 1.99 -10.22
CA LYS A 55 -13.63 1.49 -10.66
C LYS A 55 -13.38 0.13 -10.05
N THR A 56 -13.10 -0.88 -10.88
CA THR A 56 -12.71 -2.21 -10.40
C THR A 56 -11.28 -2.19 -9.87
N ILE A 57 -11.11 -2.59 -8.61
CA ILE A 57 -9.81 -2.67 -7.91
C ILE A 57 -9.30 -4.10 -7.93
N ASN A 58 -10.16 -5.05 -7.57
CA ASN A 58 -9.86 -6.47 -7.63
C ASN A 58 -10.96 -7.19 -8.38
N SER A 59 -10.55 -8.19 -9.16
CA SER A 59 -11.46 -9.09 -9.87
C SER A 59 -11.11 -10.52 -9.54
N LYS A 60 -12.15 -11.36 -9.45
CA LYS A 60 -12.08 -12.80 -9.28
C LYS A 60 -11.24 -13.23 -8.06
N VAL A 61 -11.39 -12.55 -6.93
CA VAL A 61 -10.71 -12.91 -5.69
C VAL A 61 -11.34 -14.17 -5.11
N ALA A 62 -10.63 -15.29 -5.24
CA ALA A 62 -11.07 -16.60 -4.79
C ALA A 62 -11.13 -16.69 -3.26
N TYR A 63 -11.89 -17.66 -2.74
CA TYR A 63 -11.95 -17.93 -1.31
C TYR A 63 -10.56 -18.13 -0.68
N ALA A 64 -10.39 -17.58 0.53
CA ALA A 64 -9.18 -17.61 1.33
C ALA A 64 -7.96 -16.96 0.65
N THR A 65 -8.20 -16.06 -0.31
CA THR A 65 -7.15 -15.27 -0.97
C THR A 65 -7.42 -13.78 -0.85
N ALA A 66 -6.35 -13.00 -0.91
CA ALA A 66 -6.41 -11.55 -1.03
C ALA A 66 -6.00 -11.12 -2.44
N GLY A 67 -6.67 -10.09 -2.96
CA GLY A 67 -6.26 -9.40 -4.17
C GLY A 67 -5.01 -8.55 -3.96
N THR A 68 -4.47 -8.04 -5.06
CA THR A 68 -3.39 -7.04 -5.03
C THR A 68 -3.92 -5.68 -4.56
N TYR A 69 -3.07 -4.85 -3.97
CA TYR A 69 -3.44 -3.47 -3.70
C TYR A 69 -3.67 -2.69 -5.00
N GLY A 70 -4.74 -1.91 -5.02
CA GLY A 70 -5.05 -0.95 -6.07
C GLY A 70 -5.22 0.46 -5.50
N GLY A 71 -4.73 1.44 -6.25
CA GLY A 71 -4.82 2.85 -5.86
C GLY A 71 -6.23 3.42 -6.06
N VAL A 72 -6.71 4.15 -5.06
CA VAL A 72 -7.97 4.91 -5.08
C VAL A 72 -7.75 6.30 -4.49
N ASP A 73 -8.57 7.26 -4.91
CA ASP A 73 -8.60 8.57 -4.27
C ASP A 73 -9.29 8.50 -2.91
N THR A 74 -8.83 9.27 -1.93
CA THR A 74 -9.41 9.32 -0.57
C THR A 74 -10.84 9.87 -0.56
N SER A 75 -11.22 10.62 -1.60
CA SER A 75 -12.59 11.07 -1.85
C SER A 75 -13.50 9.97 -2.42
N SER A 76 -12.92 8.87 -2.91
CA SER A 76 -13.68 7.75 -3.49
C SER A 76 -14.10 6.78 -2.39
N THR A 77 -15.28 7.01 -1.82
CA THR A 77 -15.76 6.21 -0.68
C THR A 77 -16.74 5.12 -1.09
N ALA A 78 -17.41 5.20 -2.24
CA ALA A 78 -18.47 4.24 -2.60
C ALA A 78 -17.88 2.87 -2.97
N SER A 79 -17.77 1.99 -1.98
CA SER A 79 -17.09 0.72 -2.08
C SER A 79 -18.11 -0.41 -2.10
N LYS A 80 -18.06 -1.23 -3.14
CA LYS A 80 -18.97 -2.36 -3.34
C LYS A 80 -18.17 -3.64 -3.50
N VAL A 81 -18.63 -4.69 -2.84
CA VAL A 81 -18.17 -6.05 -3.07
C VAL A 81 -19.23 -6.75 -3.88
N LEU A 82 -18.83 -7.34 -5.00
CA LEU A 82 -19.74 -7.95 -5.97
C LEU A 82 -19.40 -9.42 -6.18
N THR A 83 -20.39 -10.20 -6.55
CA THR A 83 -20.18 -11.55 -7.09
C THR A 83 -19.52 -11.45 -8.46
N SER A 84 -18.42 -12.18 -8.69
CA SER A 84 -17.65 -12.08 -9.94
C SER A 84 -18.38 -12.63 -11.17
N ASP A 85 -19.38 -13.50 -11.01
CA ASP A 85 -20.07 -14.15 -12.14
C ASP A 85 -21.07 -13.21 -12.81
N VAL A 86 -21.84 -12.47 -12.01
CA VAL A 86 -23.00 -11.66 -12.46
C VAL A 86 -22.94 -10.21 -12.01
N GLY A 87 -21.93 -9.81 -11.23
CA GLY A 87 -21.77 -8.42 -10.76
C GLY A 87 -22.83 -7.99 -9.72
N THR A 88 -23.49 -8.94 -9.04
CA THR A 88 -24.47 -8.58 -8.00
C THR A 88 -23.73 -8.11 -6.75
N SER A 89 -24.07 -6.92 -6.26
CA SER A 89 -23.53 -6.36 -5.02
C SER A 89 -23.98 -7.17 -3.80
N VAL A 90 -23.04 -7.71 -3.04
CA VAL A 90 -23.28 -8.44 -1.77
C VAL A 90 -23.00 -7.60 -0.55
N SER A 91 -22.28 -6.48 -0.72
CA SER A 91 -22.01 -5.49 0.32
C SER A 91 -21.71 -4.15 -0.32
N ALA A 92 -22.20 -3.06 0.26
CA ALA A 92 -21.89 -1.70 -0.14
C ALA A 92 -21.64 -0.83 1.09
N THR A 93 -20.53 -0.11 1.12
CA THR A 93 -20.12 0.75 2.24
C THR A 93 -19.51 2.05 1.73
N THR A 94 -19.47 3.07 2.59
CA THR A 94 -18.86 4.38 2.30
C THR A 94 -17.89 4.77 3.41
N PRO A 95 -16.76 4.06 3.59
CA PRO A 95 -15.83 4.37 4.65
C PRO A 95 -15.00 5.61 4.33
N THR A 96 -14.50 6.24 5.39
CA THR A 96 -13.48 7.29 5.28
C THR A 96 -12.13 6.65 5.00
N LEU A 97 -11.43 7.16 4.00
CA LEU A 97 -10.10 6.71 3.60
C LEU A 97 -9.06 7.78 3.89
N ASN A 98 -7.98 7.39 4.55
CA ASN A 98 -6.86 8.27 4.84
C ASN A 98 -5.73 8.07 3.82
N GLY A 99 -5.18 9.19 3.38
CA GLY A 99 -4.04 9.22 2.46
C GLY A 99 -2.83 8.44 2.97
N GLY A 100 -2.12 7.78 2.05
CA GLY A 100 -0.88 7.07 2.39
C GLY A 100 -1.05 5.82 3.26
N SER A 101 -2.30 5.40 3.54
CA SER A 101 -2.58 4.13 4.21
C SER A 101 -2.83 3.02 3.20
N ASN A 102 -2.66 1.77 3.65
CA ASN A 102 -3.14 0.58 2.97
C ASN A 102 -4.39 0.08 3.70
N TYR A 103 -5.36 -0.43 2.95
CA TYR A 103 -6.60 -0.96 3.51
C TYR A 103 -6.94 -2.32 2.91
N THR A 104 -7.51 -3.18 3.74
CA THR A 104 -8.07 -4.47 3.33
C THR A 104 -9.55 -4.53 3.65
N TYR A 105 -10.37 -4.76 2.64
CA TYR A 105 -11.77 -5.16 2.79
C TYR A 105 -11.84 -6.65 3.09
N ILE A 106 -12.13 -7.00 4.33
CA ILE A 106 -12.32 -8.39 4.74
C ILE A 106 -13.79 -8.73 4.58
N THR A 107 -14.12 -9.58 3.62
CA THR A 107 -15.50 -10.00 3.35
C THR A 107 -15.74 -11.41 3.87
N TYR A 108 -16.73 -11.59 4.73
CA TYR A 108 -17.00 -12.84 5.43
C TYR A 108 -18.50 -13.05 5.69
N GLY A 109 -18.87 -14.21 6.21
CA GLY A 109 -20.25 -14.60 6.45
C GLY A 109 -20.81 -15.53 5.37
N PHE A 110 -22.14 -15.63 5.31
CA PHE A 110 -22.85 -16.54 4.41
C PHE A 110 -23.66 -15.79 3.35
N ALA A 111 -24.03 -16.45 2.26
CA ALA A 111 -24.92 -15.90 1.23
C ALA A 111 -26.21 -15.33 1.87
N GLY A 112 -26.57 -14.09 1.52
CA GLY A 112 -27.70 -13.37 2.11
C GLY A 112 -27.40 -12.67 3.45
N ALA A 113 -26.25 -12.93 4.08
CA ALA A 113 -25.82 -12.33 5.34
C ALA A 113 -24.31 -12.00 5.34
N ILE A 114 -23.81 -11.50 4.20
CA ILE A 114 -22.42 -11.08 4.06
C ILE A 114 -22.15 -9.85 4.92
N ARG A 115 -20.97 -9.84 5.54
CA ARG A 115 -20.43 -8.71 6.29
C ARG A 115 -19.08 -8.35 5.72
N THR A 116 -18.73 -7.07 5.88
CA THR A 116 -17.45 -6.55 5.44
C THR A 116 -16.86 -5.67 6.52
N THR A 117 -15.59 -5.88 6.82
CA THR A 117 -14.81 -5.04 7.73
C THR A 117 -13.67 -4.39 6.96
N LEU A 118 -13.48 -3.09 7.16
CA LEU A 118 -12.32 -2.38 6.65
C LEU A 118 -11.20 -2.42 7.68
N LEU A 119 -10.08 -3.05 7.34
CA LEU A 119 -8.87 -3.05 8.16
C LEU A 119 -7.88 -2.04 7.57
N GLN A 120 -7.44 -1.09 8.38
CA GLN A 120 -6.31 -0.22 8.04
C GLN A 120 -5.00 -0.93 8.39
N GLU A 121 -4.09 -1.00 7.42
CA GLU A 121 -2.79 -1.66 7.54
C GLU A 121 -1.70 -0.59 7.56
N ASN A 122 -1.49 -0.01 8.75
CA ASN A 122 -0.52 1.06 9.02
C ASN A 122 0.68 0.58 9.84
N GLN A 123 0.97 -0.72 9.81
CA GLN A 123 2.06 -1.29 10.56
C GLN A 123 3.40 -0.76 10.05
N ALA A 124 4.28 -0.36 10.98
CA ALA A 124 5.64 0.04 10.65
C ALA A 124 6.40 -1.12 10.01
N ALA A 125 7.32 -0.81 9.10
CA ALA A 125 8.21 -1.82 8.55
C ALA A 125 8.95 -2.53 9.70
N PRO A 126 9.08 -3.87 9.67
CA PRO A 126 9.78 -4.59 10.72
C PRO A 126 11.27 -4.24 10.73
N ASP A 127 11.91 -4.36 11.89
CA ASP A 127 13.36 -4.27 11.99
C ASP A 127 14.05 -5.25 11.03
N ALA A 128 15.30 -4.94 10.66
CA ALA A 128 16.10 -5.84 9.83
C ALA A 128 16.12 -7.27 10.42
N ASN A 129 15.83 -8.25 9.55
CA ASN A 129 15.74 -9.67 9.88
C ASN A 129 14.60 -10.05 10.85
N LYS A 130 13.56 -9.21 11.00
CA LYS A 130 12.34 -9.55 11.74
C LYS A 130 11.12 -9.50 10.83
N ALA A 131 10.04 -10.13 11.29
CA ALA A 131 8.70 -10.02 10.71
C ALA A 131 7.76 -9.31 11.70
N SER A 132 6.75 -8.62 11.18
CA SER A 132 5.62 -8.13 11.96
C SER A 132 4.39 -9.00 11.65
N LEU A 133 3.60 -9.30 12.68
CA LEU A 133 2.38 -10.12 12.60
C LEU A 133 1.16 -9.28 13.02
#